data_AF-A0A537X643-F1
#
_entry.id   AF-A0A537X643-F1
#
_cell.length_a   1.000
_cell.length_b   1.000
_cell.length_c   1.000
_cell.angle_alpha   90.00
_cell.angle_beta   90.00
_cell.angle_gamma   90.00
#
_symmetry.space_group_name_H-M   'P 1'
#
loop_
_entity.id
_entity.type
_entity.pdbx_description
1 polymer ?
#
loop_
_entity_poly.entity_id
_entity_poly.type
_entity_poly.pdbx_seq_one_letter_code
_entity_poly.pdbx_strand_id
1 'polypeptide(L)'
;MARGWIRISASLGMCAAAFAVCGASAPAAGADSPPNVGWPDLLPALGTAENPQPGPQPGCLSPSMACLDYEIARMREAQQGLGCDHRGVFATTYLVLTEVLRNTLAGDPAYFDDRDYLIYEDALFAHYYFRTLDAWKSGQAVPGAWRVAFQTAASGDANAAQDMLLGINAHVQRDMPYVMATLGLHRPDGSSRKADHDRVNQLLDDAYGPVVRAVAANYDDFVHTTNPDTPADHLAGLELVKTWRENVWRNAERLLDATTLEQRQAVEQSIESNAEQSARAIAAIQQPSGYRAQRDAYCAAHFRRTPATAGPLAPRPTKTSFKRAKHKPKHRRPRRRRRGHRHPGNRTRSKRRGLAHHGRGSSQSVGPARR
;
A
#
# COMPACT_ATOMS: atom_id res chain seq x y z
N MET A 1 -7.90 -26.92 -48.06
CA MET A 1 -6.43 -27.10 -48.00
C MET A 1 -5.94 -26.42 -46.73
N ALA A 2 -5.44 -27.22 -45.79
CA ALA A 2 -4.93 -26.77 -44.51
C ALA A 2 -3.71 -25.86 -44.69
N ARG A 3 -3.69 -24.70 -44.02
CA ARG A 3 -2.47 -23.93 -43.80
C ARG A 3 -2.20 -23.92 -42.31
N GLY A 4 -1.30 -24.80 -41.90
CA GLY A 4 -0.81 -24.90 -40.53
C GLY A 4 -0.09 -23.62 -40.15
N TRP A 5 -0.61 -22.97 -39.11
CA TRP A 5 0.14 -21.95 -38.40
C TRP A 5 1.09 -22.69 -37.47
N ILE A 6 2.37 -22.55 -37.74
CA ILE A 6 3.45 -22.99 -36.87
C ILE A 6 3.19 -22.33 -35.52
N ARG A 7 2.85 -23.14 -34.51
CA ARG A 7 2.83 -22.72 -33.10
C ARG A 7 4.27 -22.39 -32.73
N ILE A 8 4.65 -21.11 -32.88
CA ILE A 8 5.83 -20.58 -32.21
C ILE A 8 5.43 -20.44 -30.75
N SER A 9 5.65 -21.50 -29.98
CA SER A 9 5.65 -21.44 -28.52
C SER A 9 6.82 -20.55 -28.09
N ALA A 10 6.63 -19.24 -28.13
CA ALA A 10 7.50 -18.31 -27.44
C ALA A 10 7.05 -18.31 -25.98
N SER A 11 7.62 -19.21 -25.19
CA SER A 11 7.60 -19.17 -23.74
C SER A 11 8.21 -17.83 -23.29
N LEU A 12 7.39 -16.81 -23.10
CA LEU A 12 7.77 -15.56 -22.43
C LEU A 12 7.61 -15.71 -20.91
N GLY A 13 8.05 -16.85 -20.39
CA GLY A 13 8.46 -17.00 -19.00
C GLY A 13 9.88 -16.46 -18.86
N MET A 14 10.07 -15.16 -18.99
CA MET A 14 11.34 -14.51 -18.65
C MET A 14 11.17 -13.00 -18.47
N CYS A 15 10.77 -12.62 -17.26
CA CYS A 15 11.22 -11.40 -16.60
C CYS A 15 11.48 -11.70 -15.11
N ALA A 16 12.20 -12.79 -14.84
CA ALA A 16 13.03 -12.92 -13.65
C ALA A 16 14.48 -12.61 -14.06
N ALA A 17 14.83 -11.33 -14.12
CA ALA A 17 16.20 -10.87 -14.12
C ALA A 17 16.21 -9.55 -13.34
N ALA A 18 16.88 -9.39 -12.20
CA ALA A 18 18.03 -10.09 -11.68
C ALA A 18 18.03 -10.12 -10.14
N PHE A 19 18.14 -11.30 -9.56
CA PHE A 19 18.85 -11.49 -8.29
C PHE A 19 19.75 -12.70 -8.44
N ALA A 20 21.05 -12.43 -8.61
CA ALA A 20 22.08 -13.44 -8.50
C ALA A 20 22.17 -13.89 -7.04
N VAL A 21 21.56 -15.03 -6.72
CA VAL A 21 21.94 -15.85 -5.57
C VAL A 21 22.52 -17.14 -6.15
N CYS A 22 23.75 -17.46 -5.75
CA CYS A 22 24.52 -18.61 -6.23
C CYS A 22 23.68 -19.90 -6.20
N GLY A 23 23.38 -20.45 -7.37
CA GLY A 23 22.62 -21.69 -7.52
C GLY A 23 23.47 -22.92 -7.28
N ALA A 24 23.08 -23.75 -6.31
CA ALA A 24 23.33 -25.18 -6.37
C ALA A 24 22.18 -25.81 -7.16
N SER A 25 22.51 -26.46 -8.28
CA SER A 25 21.54 -27.11 -9.16
C SER A 25 20.93 -28.35 -8.49
N ALA A 26 19.62 -28.35 -8.26
CA ALA A 26 18.87 -29.56 -7.89
C ALA A 26 18.08 -30.08 -9.12
N PRO A 27 17.97 -31.40 -9.30
CA PRO A 27 17.31 -31.98 -10.47
C PRO A 27 15.79 -31.86 -10.37
N ALA A 28 15.14 -31.74 -11.53
CA ALA A 28 13.69 -31.63 -11.68
C ALA A 28 12.98 -32.90 -11.19
N ALA A 29 12.25 -32.80 -10.08
CA ALA A 29 11.23 -33.75 -9.65
C ALA A 29 9.83 -33.22 -10.03
N GLY A 30 8.89 -34.13 -10.27
CA GLY A 30 7.55 -33.88 -10.84
C GLY A 30 6.86 -32.61 -10.35
N ALA A 31 6.32 -31.85 -11.30
CA ALA A 31 5.75 -30.53 -11.11
C ALA A 31 4.39 -30.56 -10.42
N ASP A 32 4.36 -30.96 -9.15
CA ASP A 32 3.43 -30.32 -8.22
C ASP A 32 3.96 -28.91 -7.99
N SER A 33 3.10 -27.90 -8.17
CA SER A 33 3.52 -26.52 -7.91
C SER A 33 3.92 -26.39 -6.44
N PRO A 34 5.04 -25.70 -6.13
CA PRO A 34 5.40 -25.47 -4.75
C PRO A 34 4.21 -24.84 -4.00
N PRO A 35 3.96 -25.24 -2.74
CA PRO A 35 2.85 -24.67 -1.99
C PRO A 35 2.98 -23.15 -1.90
N ASN A 36 1.85 -22.44 -2.03
CA ASN A 36 1.75 -21.00 -1.79
C ASN A 36 2.09 -20.72 -0.32
N VAL A 37 3.37 -20.46 -0.02
CA VAL A 37 3.86 -20.27 1.35
C VAL A 37 3.64 -18.83 1.81
N GLY A 38 2.99 -18.64 2.96
CA GLY A 38 2.79 -17.33 3.61
C GLY A 38 4.05 -16.79 4.27
N TRP A 39 5.18 -16.74 3.55
CA TRP A 39 6.45 -16.28 4.14
C TRP A 39 6.42 -14.85 4.70
N PRO A 40 5.61 -13.88 4.20
CA PRO A 40 5.54 -12.55 4.81
C PRO A 40 5.09 -12.59 6.28
N ASP A 41 4.25 -13.58 6.65
CA ASP A 41 3.76 -13.79 8.01
C ASP A 41 4.89 -14.11 9.00
N LEU A 42 6.04 -14.57 8.49
CA LEU A 42 7.23 -14.90 9.29
C LEU A 42 8.09 -13.66 9.60
N LEU A 43 7.84 -12.53 8.95
CA LEU A 43 8.62 -11.31 9.14
C LEU A 43 7.89 -10.36 10.09
N PRO A 44 8.33 -10.20 11.35
CA PRO A 44 7.60 -9.37 12.31
C PRO A 44 7.55 -7.89 11.89
N ALA A 45 6.51 -7.20 12.34
CA ALA A 45 6.45 -5.74 12.27
C ALA A 45 7.47 -5.12 13.25
N LEU A 46 8.01 -3.98 12.86
CA LEU A 46 8.92 -3.17 13.66
C LEU A 46 8.16 -2.04 14.36
N GLY A 47 8.66 -1.63 15.52
CA GLY A 47 8.21 -0.38 16.14
C GLY A 47 8.54 0.81 15.25
N THR A 48 7.67 1.83 15.27
CA THR A 48 7.82 3.05 14.46
C THR A 48 7.80 4.28 15.37
N ALA A 49 8.56 5.32 15.02
CA ALA A 49 8.63 6.55 15.80
C ALA A 49 7.29 7.32 15.81
N GLU A 50 6.55 7.29 14.71
CA GLU A 50 5.19 7.82 14.59
C GLU A 50 4.20 6.69 14.32
N ASN A 51 2.99 6.81 14.85
CA ASN A 51 1.90 5.91 14.53
C ASN A 51 0.57 6.68 14.44
N PRO A 52 0.30 7.35 13.30
CA PRO A 52 -1.00 7.92 13.01
C PRO A 52 -2.12 6.89 13.18
N GLN A 53 -3.36 7.35 13.24
CA GLN A 53 -4.52 6.47 13.25
C GLN A 53 -5.41 6.80 12.04
N PRO A 54 -6.10 5.79 11.49
CA PRO A 54 -6.97 6.00 10.35
C PRO A 54 -8.13 6.92 10.74
N GLY A 55 -8.67 7.60 9.74
CA GLY A 55 -9.80 8.49 9.92
C GLY A 55 -10.55 8.73 8.61
N PRO A 56 -11.58 9.59 8.62
CA PRO A 56 -12.40 9.89 7.45
C PRO A 56 -11.59 10.25 6.20
N GLN A 57 -11.95 9.64 5.07
CA GLN A 57 -11.30 9.85 3.77
C GLN A 57 -12.22 10.56 2.77
N PRO A 58 -11.68 11.18 1.70
CA PRO A 58 -12.50 11.82 0.67
C PRO A 58 -13.50 10.83 0.05
N GLY A 59 -14.82 11.10 0.15
CA GLY A 59 -15.87 10.19 -0.31
C GLY A 59 -16.35 9.19 0.75
N CYS A 60 -15.55 8.95 1.78
CA CYS A 60 -15.79 7.95 2.81
C CYS A 60 -15.62 8.54 4.22
N LEU A 61 -16.68 9.17 4.73
CA LEU A 61 -16.66 9.78 6.08
C LEU A 61 -16.71 8.75 7.22
N SER A 62 -17.21 7.55 6.94
CA SER A 62 -17.25 6.42 7.86
C SER A 62 -16.81 5.13 7.15
N PRO A 63 -16.19 4.19 7.85
CA PRO A 63 -15.67 2.96 7.28
C PRO A 63 -16.81 1.94 7.18
N SER A 64 -17.63 2.04 6.13
CA SER A 64 -18.83 1.23 5.96
C SER A 64 -18.87 0.55 4.61
N MET A 65 -19.75 -0.44 4.44
CA MET A 65 -19.96 -1.06 3.11
C MET A 65 -20.39 -0.04 2.06
N ALA A 66 -21.13 1.01 2.46
CA ALA A 66 -21.52 2.10 1.57
C ALA A 66 -20.31 2.92 1.06
N CYS A 67 -19.21 2.97 1.80
CA CYS A 67 -17.95 3.55 1.32
C CYS A 67 -17.37 2.72 0.17
N LEU A 68 -17.30 1.39 0.33
CA LEU A 68 -16.82 0.50 -0.73
C LEU A 68 -17.74 0.55 -1.95
N ASP A 69 -19.07 0.57 -1.75
CA ASP A 69 -20.04 0.70 -2.84
C ASP A 69 -19.86 2.05 -3.59
N TYR A 70 -19.52 3.13 -2.89
CA TYR A 70 -19.17 4.42 -3.50
C TYR A 70 -17.88 4.35 -4.34
N GLU A 71 -16.80 3.76 -3.81
CA GLU A 71 -15.55 3.63 -4.57
C GLU A 71 -15.71 2.69 -5.77
N ILE A 72 -16.46 1.60 -5.66
CA ILE A 72 -16.83 0.72 -6.79
C ILE A 72 -17.58 1.50 -7.86
N ALA A 73 -18.58 2.32 -7.49
CA ALA A 73 -19.34 3.10 -8.44
C ALA A 73 -18.43 4.11 -9.19
N ARG A 74 -17.50 4.74 -8.48
CA ARG A 74 -16.53 5.67 -9.04
C ARG A 74 -15.50 4.98 -9.95
N MET A 75 -15.02 3.79 -9.59
CA MET A 75 -14.13 3.00 -10.45
C MET A 75 -14.85 2.49 -11.69
N ARG A 76 -16.13 2.12 -11.58
CA ARG A 76 -16.96 1.74 -12.73
C ARG A 76 -17.16 2.93 -13.67
N GLU A 77 -17.45 4.12 -13.16
CA GLU A 77 -17.50 5.34 -13.96
C GLU A 77 -16.17 5.60 -14.69
N ALA A 78 -15.04 5.40 -14.00
CA ALA A 78 -13.72 5.58 -14.58
C ALA A 78 -13.42 4.56 -15.70
N GLN A 79 -13.75 3.28 -15.50
CA GLN A 79 -13.64 2.24 -16.51
C GLN A 79 -14.48 2.61 -17.75
N GLN A 80 -15.75 2.96 -17.54
CA GLN A 80 -16.66 3.29 -18.64
C GLN A 80 -16.24 4.58 -19.37
N GLY A 81 -15.75 5.59 -18.65
CA GLY A 81 -15.26 6.83 -19.21
C GLY A 81 -13.93 6.69 -19.96
N LEU A 82 -13.07 5.75 -19.56
CA LEU A 82 -11.84 5.42 -20.29
C LEU A 82 -12.13 4.55 -21.52
N GLY A 83 -13.09 3.62 -21.43
CA GLY A 83 -13.40 2.70 -22.53
C GLY A 83 -12.14 1.98 -23.01
N CYS A 84 -11.89 2.00 -24.32
CA CYS A 84 -10.69 1.40 -24.91
C CYS A 84 -9.40 2.20 -24.78
N ASP A 85 -9.39 3.31 -24.03
CA ASP A 85 -8.13 3.90 -23.61
C ASP A 85 -7.34 2.87 -22.79
N HIS A 86 -6.05 2.73 -23.08
CA HIS A 86 -5.19 1.71 -22.47
C HIS A 86 -5.08 1.87 -20.95
N ARG A 87 -5.33 3.08 -20.41
CA ARG A 87 -5.46 3.33 -18.96
C ARG A 87 -6.68 2.64 -18.34
N GLY A 88 -7.68 2.29 -19.15
CA GLY A 88 -8.88 1.56 -18.74
C GLY A 88 -8.59 0.15 -18.21
N VAL A 89 -7.47 -0.43 -18.62
CA VAL A 89 -6.99 -1.73 -18.12
C VAL A 89 -6.81 -1.68 -16.60
N PHE A 90 -5.96 -0.78 -16.10
CA PHE A 90 -5.73 -0.70 -14.65
C PHE A 90 -6.98 -0.23 -13.89
N ALA A 91 -7.80 0.65 -14.48
CA ALA A 91 -9.09 1.01 -13.87
C ALA A 91 -10.00 -0.22 -13.69
N THR A 92 -9.96 -1.17 -14.62
CA THR A 92 -10.71 -2.43 -14.54
C THR A 92 -10.11 -3.38 -13.51
N THR A 93 -8.78 -3.53 -13.51
CA THR A 93 -8.06 -4.30 -12.50
C THR A 93 -8.44 -3.83 -11.09
N TYR A 94 -8.43 -2.51 -10.87
CA TYR A 94 -8.75 -1.95 -9.58
C TYR A 94 -10.24 -2.14 -9.21
N LEU A 95 -11.16 -1.87 -10.15
CA LEU A 95 -12.59 -2.11 -9.95
C LEU A 95 -12.88 -3.54 -9.49
N VAL A 96 -12.36 -4.54 -10.20
CA VAL A 96 -12.60 -5.95 -9.89
C VAL A 96 -12.01 -6.32 -8.53
N LEU A 97 -10.81 -5.83 -8.20
CA LEU A 97 -10.20 -6.08 -6.89
C LEU A 97 -11.04 -5.50 -5.75
N THR A 98 -11.55 -4.27 -5.90
CA THR A 98 -12.41 -3.65 -4.88
C THR A 98 -13.77 -4.35 -4.78
N GLU A 99 -14.33 -4.85 -5.87
CA GLU A 99 -15.53 -5.71 -5.85
C GLU A 99 -15.28 -7.01 -5.06
N VAL A 100 -14.12 -7.66 -5.25
CA VAL A 100 -13.72 -8.84 -4.48
C VAL A 100 -13.62 -8.50 -3.00
N LEU A 101 -12.91 -7.42 -2.63
CA LEU A 101 -12.81 -6.96 -1.23
C LEU A 101 -14.19 -6.73 -0.61
N ARG A 102 -15.07 -6.03 -1.32
CA ARG A 102 -16.43 -5.75 -0.87
C ARG A 102 -17.21 -7.04 -0.63
N ASN A 103 -17.08 -8.03 -1.52
CA ASN A 103 -17.77 -9.31 -1.40
C ASN A 103 -17.21 -10.16 -0.26
N THR A 104 -15.88 -10.18 -0.08
CA THR A 104 -15.22 -10.85 1.05
C THR A 104 -15.74 -10.29 2.38
N LEU A 105 -15.75 -8.97 2.54
CA LEU A 105 -16.25 -8.32 3.77
C LEU A 105 -17.75 -8.51 4.02
N ALA A 106 -18.53 -8.72 2.96
CA ALA A 106 -19.96 -8.99 3.07
C ALA A 106 -20.25 -10.45 3.44
N GLY A 107 -19.44 -11.39 2.95
CA GLY A 107 -19.54 -12.80 3.27
C GLY A 107 -18.95 -13.15 4.64
N ASP A 108 -17.87 -12.47 5.04
CA ASP A 108 -17.20 -12.63 6.31
C ASP A 108 -16.79 -11.26 6.91
N PRO A 109 -17.66 -10.65 7.74
CA PRO A 109 -17.36 -9.38 8.39
C PRO A 109 -16.16 -9.42 9.34
N ALA A 110 -15.71 -10.61 9.76
CA ALA A 110 -14.60 -10.83 10.68
C ALA A 110 -13.31 -11.26 9.96
N TYR A 111 -13.29 -11.25 8.62
CA TYR A 111 -12.14 -11.66 7.82
C TYR A 111 -10.86 -10.87 8.16
N PHE A 112 -11.00 -9.58 8.49
CA PHE A 112 -9.90 -8.73 8.96
C PHE A 112 -10.11 -8.31 10.41
N ASP A 113 -9.02 -8.31 11.17
CA ASP A 113 -9.01 -7.94 12.59
C ASP A 113 -9.26 -6.42 12.77
N ASP A 114 -8.79 -5.58 11.83
CA ASP A 114 -9.11 -4.14 11.74
C ASP A 114 -9.83 -3.80 10.42
N ARG A 115 -11.03 -4.35 10.24
CA ARG A 115 -11.88 -4.09 9.06
C ARG A 115 -12.04 -2.59 8.74
N ASP A 116 -12.19 -1.75 9.77
CA ASP A 116 -12.41 -0.32 9.57
C ASP A 116 -11.18 0.39 9.00
N TYR A 117 -9.98 -0.01 9.43
CA TYR A 117 -8.73 0.43 8.82
C TYR A 117 -8.66 0.06 7.34
N LEU A 118 -9.01 -1.17 6.96
CA LEU A 118 -8.97 -1.62 5.56
C LEU A 118 -9.89 -0.79 4.66
N ILE A 119 -11.08 -0.41 5.14
CA ILE A 119 -12.01 0.43 4.36
C ILE A 119 -11.44 1.84 4.17
N TYR A 120 -10.81 2.42 5.20
CA TYR A 120 -10.14 3.71 5.05
C TYR A 120 -8.88 3.64 4.19
N GLU A 121 -8.15 2.53 4.23
CA GLU A 121 -7.03 2.26 3.34
C GLU A 121 -7.48 2.23 1.89
N ASP A 122 -8.50 1.45 1.54
CA ASP A 122 -9.06 1.39 0.18
C ASP A 122 -9.50 2.78 -0.31
N ALA A 123 -10.22 3.54 0.51
CA ALA A 123 -10.68 4.88 0.15
C ALA A 123 -9.54 5.89 -0.07
N LEU A 124 -8.52 5.88 0.80
CA LEU A 124 -7.35 6.75 0.62
C LEU A 124 -6.52 6.31 -0.58
N PHE A 125 -6.40 5.02 -0.83
CA PHE A 125 -5.70 4.47 -1.98
C PHE A 125 -6.39 4.87 -3.28
N ALA A 126 -7.72 4.75 -3.34
CA ALA A 126 -8.52 5.24 -4.46
C ALA A 126 -8.31 6.74 -4.69
N HIS A 127 -8.30 7.54 -3.63
CA HIS A 127 -8.00 8.96 -3.72
C HIS A 127 -6.63 9.24 -4.36
N TYR A 128 -5.58 8.48 -4.03
CA TYR A 128 -4.27 8.60 -4.66
C TYR A 128 -4.33 8.33 -6.16
N TYR A 129 -4.99 7.24 -6.58
CA TYR A 129 -5.14 6.89 -8.00
C TYR A 129 -5.86 7.99 -8.77
N PHE A 130 -7.05 8.39 -8.32
CA PHE A 130 -7.86 9.36 -9.04
C PHE A 130 -7.24 10.75 -9.09
N ARG A 131 -6.59 11.21 -8.01
CA ARG A 131 -5.84 12.47 -8.03
C ARG A 131 -4.73 12.42 -9.09
N THR A 132 -4.05 11.29 -9.20
CA THR A 132 -2.94 11.11 -10.15
C THR A 132 -3.45 11.02 -11.59
N LEU A 133 -4.56 10.32 -11.82
CA LEU A 133 -5.24 10.27 -13.12
C LEU A 133 -5.75 11.66 -13.55
N ASP A 134 -6.35 12.43 -12.65
CA ASP A 134 -6.82 13.79 -12.91
C ASP A 134 -5.66 14.73 -13.22
N ALA A 135 -4.56 14.65 -12.45
CA ALA A 135 -3.35 15.42 -12.70
C ALA A 135 -2.79 15.14 -14.10
N TRP A 136 -2.68 13.86 -14.48
CA TRP A 136 -2.24 13.46 -15.82
C TRP A 136 -3.17 13.99 -16.92
N LYS A 137 -4.49 13.82 -16.78
CA LYS A 137 -5.48 14.35 -17.74
C LYS A 137 -5.42 15.87 -17.89
N SER A 138 -4.99 16.57 -16.83
CA SER A 138 -4.84 18.02 -16.80
C SER A 138 -3.46 18.51 -17.26
N GLY A 139 -2.58 17.62 -17.74
CA GLY A 139 -1.21 17.95 -18.15
C GLY A 139 -0.27 18.32 -16.99
N GLN A 140 -0.63 17.98 -15.75
CA GLN A 140 0.21 18.22 -14.58
C GLN A 140 1.23 17.09 -14.38
N ALA A 141 2.31 17.41 -13.66
CA ALA A 141 3.31 16.43 -13.30
C ALA A 141 2.72 15.35 -12.38
N VAL A 142 3.10 14.09 -12.64
CA VAL A 142 2.73 12.92 -11.86
C VAL A 142 3.99 12.16 -11.40
N PRO A 143 3.90 11.29 -10.37
CA PRO A 143 5.02 10.48 -9.92
C PRO A 143 5.68 9.66 -11.03
N GLY A 144 6.95 9.30 -10.81
CA GLY A 144 7.80 8.66 -11.84
C GLY A 144 7.20 7.41 -12.46
N ALA A 145 6.81 6.46 -11.61
CA ALA A 145 6.16 5.21 -12.03
C ALA A 145 4.86 5.45 -12.79
N TRP A 146 4.01 6.37 -12.32
CA TRP A 146 2.75 6.74 -12.98
C TRP A 146 2.98 7.43 -14.33
N ARG A 147 4.00 8.29 -14.43
CA ARG A 147 4.38 8.94 -15.69
C ARG A 147 4.74 7.89 -16.74
N VAL A 148 5.57 6.91 -16.39
CA VAL A 148 5.94 5.81 -17.30
C VAL A 148 4.69 5.03 -17.70
N ALA A 149 3.86 4.60 -16.73
CA ALA A 149 2.62 3.87 -17.00
C ALA A 149 1.69 4.60 -17.97
N PHE A 150 1.45 5.90 -17.75
CA PHE A 150 0.56 6.68 -18.61
C PHE A 150 1.16 7.03 -19.97
N GLN A 151 2.49 7.21 -20.06
CA GLN A 151 3.17 7.37 -21.35
C GLN A 151 3.11 6.09 -22.18
N THR A 152 3.30 4.93 -21.55
CA THR A 152 3.14 3.63 -22.20
C THR A 152 1.71 3.45 -22.69
N ALA A 153 0.71 3.70 -21.85
CA ALA A 153 -0.69 3.65 -22.26
C ALA A 153 -1.01 4.62 -23.41
N ALA A 154 -0.42 5.82 -23.42
CA ALA A 154 -0.62 6.79 -24.50
C ALA A 154 0.05 6.38 -25.83
N SER A 155 1.17 5.65 -25.79
CA SER A 155 1.81 5.09 -26.99
C SER A 155 0.95 4.00 -27.64
N GLY A 156 0.27 3.20 -26.81
CA GLY A 156 -0.55 2.07 -27.22
C GLY A 156 0.24 0.83 -27.60
N ASP A 157 1.56 0.82 -27.42
CA ASP A 157 2.46 -0.24 -27.90
C ASP A 157 2.60 -1.42 -26.93
N ALA A 158 2.08 -1.29 -25.71
CA ALA A 158 2.04 -2.35 -24.72
C ALA A 158 0.84 -3.29 -24.93
N ASN A 159 0.94 -4.52 -24.40
CA ASN A 159 -0.23 -5.39 -24.23
C ASN A 159 -0.97 -5.07 -22.93
N ALA A 160 -2.22 -5.55 -22.78
CA ALA A 160 -3.00 -5.20 -21.60
C ALA A 160 -2.40 -5.78 -20.30
N ALA A 161 -1.69 -6.90 -20.35
CA ALA A 161 -1.01 -7.43 -19.17
C ALA A 161 0.11 -6.50 -18.67
N GLN A 162 0.83 -5.87 -19.60
CA GLN A 162 1.84 -4.86 -19.28
C GLN A 162 1.22 -3.59 -18.71
N ASP A 163 0.14 -3.07 -19.30
CA ASP A 163 -0.58 -1.91 -18.75
C ASP A 163 -1.12 -2.19 -17.35
N MET A 164 -1.66 -3.39 -17.14
CA MET A 164 -2.10 -3.87 -15.83
C MET A 164 -0.94 -3.86 -14.84
N LEU A 165 0.19 -4.49 -15.18
CA LEU A 165 1.35 -4.58 -14.29
C LEU A 165 2.00 -3.21 -14.03
N LEU A 166 2.04 -2.31 -15.01
CA LEU A 166 2.51 -0.93 -14.85
C LEU A 166 1.65 -0.16 -13.84
N GLY A 167 0.33 -0.30 -13.94
CA GLY A 167 -0.61 0.28 -12.99
C GLY A 167 -0.45 -0.31 -11.59
N ILE A 168 -0.35 -1.65 -11.46
CA ILE A 168 -0.10 -2.32 -10.18
C ILE A 168 1.23 -1.86 -9.58
N ASN A 169 2.29 -1.77 -10.36
CA ASN A 169 3.59 -1.27 -9.90
C ASN A 169 3.49 0.16 -9.35
N ALA A 170 2.87 1.08 -10.11
CA ALA A 170 2.75 2.46 -9.68
C ALA A 170 1.83 2.63 -8.46
N HIS A 171 0.76 1.83 -8.38
CA HIS A 171 -0.17 1.91 -7.26
C HIS A 171 0.38 1.22 -6.02
N VAL A 172 0.82 -0.03 -6.12
CA VAL A 172 1.31 -0.81 -4.98
C VAL A 172 2.68 -0.32 -4.52
N GLN A 173 3.71 -0.38 -5.37
CA GLN A 173 5.08 -0.10 -4.91
C GLN A 173 5.31 1.38 -4.57
N ARG A 174 4.60 2.29 -5.24
CA ARG A 174 4.75 3.74 -5.02
C ARG A 174 3.69 4.32 -4.11
N ASP A 175 2.38 4.15 -4.37
CA ASP A 175 1.35 4.86 -3.60
C ASP A 175 1.11 4.23 -2.21
N MET A 176 1.04 2.89 -2.12
CA MET A 176 0.64 2.18 -0.89
C MET A 176 1.53 2.50 0.33
N PRO A 177 2.88 2.63 0.24
CA PRO A 177 3.69 3.03 1.39
C PRO A 177 3.28 4.37 1.99
N TYR A 178 2.90 5.34 1.15
CA TYR A 178 2.43 6.65 1.62
C TYR A 178 1.04 6.57 2.24
N VAL A 179 0.15 5.73 1.70
CA VAL A 179 -1.19 5.47 2.25
C VAL A 179 -1.06 4.87 3.65
N MET A 180 -0.30 3.78 3.78
CA MET A 180 -0.08 3.09 5.06
C MET A 180 0.62 3.97 6.08
N ALA A 181 1.66 4.74 5.67
CA ALA A 181 2.29 5.70 6.57
C ALA A 181 1.36 6.85 6.98
N THR A 182 0.34 7.18 6.18
CA THR A 182 -0.67 8.20 6.54
C THR A 182 -1.67 7.66 7.57
N LEU A 183 -2.05 6.39 7.47
CA LEU A 183 -3.06 5.75 8.32
C LEU A 183 -2.47 5.10 9.59
N GLY A 184 -1.16 4.78 9.56
CA GLY A 184 -0.42 4.18 10.65
C GLY A 184 -0.49 2.65 10.69
N LEU A 185 0.59 2.02 11.17
CA LEU A 185 0.81 0.58 11.08
C LEU A 185 0.36 -0.22 12.31
N HIS A 186 0.03 0.46 13.41
CA HIS A 186 -0.38 -0.18 14.66
C HIS A 186 -1.69 0.39 15.17
N ARG A 187 -2.52 -0.45 15.78
CA ARG A 187 -3.75 -0.05 16.48
C ARG A 187 -3.43 0.82 17.69
N PRO A 188 -4.43 1.51 18.29
CA PRO A 188 -4.21 2.36 19.47
C PRO A 188 -3.62 1.61 20.68
N ASP A 189 -3.85 0.30 20.78
CA ASP A 189 -3.30 -0.58 21.81
C ASP A 189 -1.85 -1.05 21.52
N GLY A 190 -1.29 -0.65 20.38
CA GLY A 190 0.06 -1.02 19.94
C GLY A 190 0.13 -2.34 19.16
N SER A 191 -0.98 -3.08 19.01
CA SER A 191 -0.99 -4.29 18.18
C SER A 191 -0.75 -3.94 16.70
N SER A 192 0.03 -4.77 16.00
CA SER A 192 0.38 -4.54 14.60
C SER A 192 -0.79 -4.84 13.66
N ARG A 193 -0.90 -4.06 12.58
CA ARG A 193 -1.80 -4.33 11.44
C ARG A 193 -1.15 -5.20 10.36
N LYS A 194 0.08 -5.70 10.57
CA LYS A 194 0.80 -6.51 9.58
C LYS A 194 0.04 -7.79 9.21
N ALA A 195 -0.58 -8.45 10.18
CA ALA A 195 -1.35 -9.66 9.92
C ALA A 195 -2.49 -9.42 8.91
N ASP A 196 -3.22 -8.30 9.04
CA ASP A 196 -4.26 -7.94 8.08
C ASP A 196 -3.66 -7.52 6.73
N HIS A 197 -2.54 -6.78 6.73
CA HIS A 197 -1.82 -6.47 5.51
C HIS A 197 -1.41 -7.74 4.76
N ASP A 198 -0.81 -8.73 5.42
CA ASP A 198 -0.40 -9.97 4.79
C ASP A 198 -1.60 -10.84 4.38
N ARG A 199 -2.70 -10.80 5.15
CA ARG A 199 -3.95 -11.51 4.82
C ARG A 199 -4.58 -11.04 3.50
N VAL A 200 -4.38 -9.78 3.10
CA VAL A 200 -4.79 -9.30 1.77
C VAL A 200 -4.07 -10.05 0.63
N ASN A 201 -2.96 -10.74 0.87
CA ASN A 201 -2.32 -11.57 -0.17
C ASN A 201 -3.25 -12.70 -0.64
N GLN A 202 -4.06 -13.29 0.26
CA GLN A 202 -5.05 -14.28 -0.13
C GLN A 202 -6.19 -13.65 -0.93
N LEU A 203 -6.61 -12.44 -0.58
CA LEU A 203 -7.60 -11.70 -1.35
C LEU A 203 -7.10 -11.40 -2.77
N LEU A 204 -5.82 -11.04 -2.93
CA LEU A 204 -5.19 -10.80 -4.22
C LEU A 204 -5.10 -12.08 -5.06
N ASP A 205 -4.81 -13.21 -4.40
CA ASP A 205 -4.83 -14.54 -5.00
C ASP A 205 -6.23 -14.89 -5.56
N ASP A 206 -7.26 -14.72 -4.74
CA ASP A 206 -8.66 -14.95 -5.13
C ASP A 206 -9.11 -14.00 -6.26
N ALA A 207 -8.57 -12.78 -6.29
CA ALA A 207 -8.90 -11.76 -7.29
C ALA A 207 -8.16 -11.93 -8.63
N TYR A 208 -7.05 -12.67 -8.68
CA TYR A 208 -6.21 -12.78 -9.87
C TYR A 208 -6.99 -13.31 -11.09
N GLY A 209 -7.65 -14.45 -10.94
CA GLY A 209 -8.46 -15.05 -12.02
C GLY A 209 -9.57 -14.12 -12.53
N PRO A 210 -10.42 -13.56 -11.65
CA PRO A 210 -11.41 -12.54 -12.01
C PRO A 210 -10.82 -11.33 -12.75
N VAL A 211 -9.69 -10.78 -12.29
CA VAL A 211 -9.01 -9.65 -12.93
C VAL A 211 -8.54 -10.02 -14.33
N VAL A 212 -7.83 -11.14 -14.49
CA VAL A 212 -7.31 -11.61 -15.77
C VAL A 212 -8.44 -11.79 -16.77
N ARG A 213 -9.54 -12.45 -16.37
CA ARG A 213 -10.73 -12.62 -17.24
C ARG A 213 -11.36 -11.30 -17.61
N ALA A 214 -11.51 -10.37 -16.66
CA ALA A 214 -12.11 -9.07 -16.94
C ALA A 214 -11.25 -8.22 -17.89
N VAL A 215 -9.93 -8.24 -17.73
CA VAL A 215 -9.02 -7.51 -18.62
C VAL A 215 -9.00 -8.16 -20.01
N ALA A 216 -8.87 -9.48 -20.09
CA ALA A 216 -8.84 -10.21 -21.36
C ALA A 216 -10.12 -9.97 -22.16
N ALA A 217 -11.29 -10.14 -21.52
CA ALA A 217 -12.58 -10.02 -22.18
C ALA A 217 -12.90 -8.60 -22.71
N ASN A 218 -12.30 -7.56 -22.12
CA ASN A 218 -12.59 -6.18 -22.50
C ASN A 218 -11.53 -5.54 -23.39
N TYR A 219 -10.26 -5.93 -23.27
CA TYR A 219 -9.15 -5.17 -23.85
C TYR A 219 -8.22 -5.98 -24.75
N ASP A 220 -7.90 -7.22 -24.40
CA ASP A 220 -6.82 -7.95 -25.06
C ASP A 220 -6.81 -9.45 -24.70
N ASP A 221 -7.26 -10.32 -25.61
CA ASP A 221 -7.28 -11.78 -25.39
C ASP A 221 -5.87 -12.38 -25.17
N PHE A 222 -4.82 -11.71 -25.65
CA PHE A 222 -3.43 -12.15 -25.48
C PHE A 222 -2.99 -12.19 -24.01
N VAL A 223 -3.76 -11.55 -23.12
CA VAL A 223 -3.56 -11.66 -21.66
C VAL A 223 -3.59 -13.13 -21.21
N HIS A 224 -4.43 -13.98 -21.81
CA HIS A 224 -4.44 -15.42 -21.49
C HIS A 224 -3.17 -16.16 -21.92
N THR A 225 -2.39 -15.60 -22.85
CA THR A 225 -1.09 -16.17 -23.27
C THR A 225 0.04 -15.69 -22.39
N THR A 226 0.00 -14.44 -21.95
CA THR A 226 1.05 -13.83 -21.09
C THR A 226 0.83 -14.09 -19.60
N ASN A 227 -0.42 -14.39 -19.21
CA ASN A 227 -0.84 -14.77 -17.86
C ASN A 227 -1.71 -16.01 -17.98
N PRO A 228 -1.15 -17.14 -18.45
CA PRO A 228 -1.94 -18.34 -18.56
C PRO A 228 -2.34 -18.79 -17.15
N ASP A 229 -3.52 -19.39 -17.03
CA ASP A 229 -4.06 -19.92 -15.77
C ASP A 229 -3.36 -21.24 -15.38
N THR A 230 -2.03 -21.27 -15.51
CA THR A 230 -1.21 -22.39 -15.08
C THR A 230 -0.87 -22.18 -13.60
N PRO A 231 -0.83 -23.26 -12.80
CA PRO A 231 -0.40 -23.18 -11.41
C PRO A 231 0.97 -22.51 -11.21
N ALA A 232 1.89 -22.63 -12.18
CA ALA A 232 3.24 -22.09 -12.08
C ALA A 232 3.31 -20.58 -12.33
N ASP A 233 2.64 -20.07 -13.38
CA ASP A 233 2.62 -18.64 -13.70
C ASP A 233 1.82 -17.85 -12.65
N HIS A 234 0.72 -18.45 -12.18
CA HIS A 234 -0.05 -17.96 -11.04
C HIS A 234 0.85 -17.79 -9.81
N LEU A 235 1.62 -18.83 -9.44
CA LEU A 235 2.56 -18.77 -8.31
C LEU A 235 3.67 -17.71 -8.50
N ALA A 236 4.25 -17.58 -9.69
CA ALA A 236 5.29 -16.59 -9.95
C ALA A 236 4.77 -15.15 -9.81
N GLY A 237 3.55 -14.87 -10.31
CA GLY A 237 2.86 -13.60 -10.11
C GLY A 237 2.58 -13.32 -8.63
N LEU A 238 2.11 -14.34 -7.89
CA LEU A 238 1.86 -14.22 -6.45
C LEU A 238 3.14 -13.92 -5.64
N GLU A 239 4.25 -14.61 -5.91
CA GLU A 239 5.50 -14.36 -5.18
C GLU A 239 6.09 -12.98 -5.46
N LEU A 240 5.94 -12.48 -6.71
CA LEU A 240 6.29 -11.10 -7.04
C LEU A 240 5.44 -10.11 -6.24
N VAL A 241 4.11 -10.31 -6.21
CA VAL A 241 3.19 -9.45 -5.48
C VAL A 241 3.48 -9.47 -3.97
N LYS A 242 3.70 -10.64 -3.36
CA LYS A 242 4.10 -10.73 -1.94
C LYS A 242 5.38 -9.96 -1.65
N THR A 243 6.38 -10.09 -2.52
CA THR A 243 7.64 -9.35 -2.40
C THR A 243 7.39 -7.83 -2.44
N TRP A 244 6.56 -7.37 -3.36
CA TRP A 244 6.19 -5.95 -3.44
C TRP A 244 5.43 -5.49 -2.20
N ARG A 245 4.50 -6.30 -1.68
CA ARG A 245 3.71 -5.96 -0.50
C ARG A 245 4.52 -5.98 0.79
N GLU A 246 5.50 -6.87 0.91
CA GLU A 246 6.45 -6.81 2.01
C GLU A 246 7.31 -5.54 1.91
N ASN A 247 7.81 -5.19 0.73
CA ASN A 247 8.54 -3.94 0.50
C ASN A 247 7.69 -2.70 0.82
N VAL A 248 6.39 -2.75 0.53
CA VAL A 248 5.46 -1.69 0.92
C VAL A 248 5.43 -1.52 2.44
N TRP A 249 5.29 -2.62 3.18
CA TRP A 249 5.28 -2.59 4.65
C TRP A 249 6.56 -1.94 5.19
N ARG A 250 7.73 -2.40 4.70
CA ARG A 250 9.03 -1.86 5.10
C ARG A 250 9.21 -0.39 4.74
N ASN A 251 8.70 0.03 3.59
CA ASN A 251 8.74 1.44 3.19
C ASN A 251 7.82 2.30 4.07
N ALA A 252 6.66 1.81 4.47
CA ALA A 252 5.80 2.51 5.42
C ALA A 252 6.47 2.65 6.79
N GLU A 253 7.13 1.59 7.30
CA GLU A 253 7.94 1.66 8.52
C GLU A 253 9.04 2.72 8.41
N ARG A 254 9.81 2.71 7.31
CA ARG A 254 10.85 3.72 7.04
C ARG A 254 10.30 5.15 7.00
N LEU A 255 9.12 5.35 6.41
CA LEU A 255 8.47 6.67 6.33
C LEU A 255 8.03 7.18 7.71
N LEU A 256 7.58 6.28 8.59
CA LEU A 256 7.14 6.59 9.96
C LEU A 256 8.30 6.74 10.95
N ASP A 257 9.44 6.08 10.70
CA ASP A 257 10.65 6.19 11.53
C ASP A 257 11.55 7.39 11.13
N ALA A 258 11.33 7.97 9.95
CA ALA A 258 12.05 9.14 9.46
C ALA A 258 11.69 10.42 10.26
N THR A 259 12.40 10.66 11.36
CA THR A 259 12.17 11.81 12.28
C THR A 259 12.63 13.18 11.77
N THR A 260 13.38 13.23 10.67
CA THR A 260 13.87 14.47 10.05
C THR A 260 13.43 14.59 8.60
N LEU A 261 13.37 15.83 8.08
CA LEU A 261 13.01 16.08 6.67
C LEU A 261 13.98 15.39 5.71
N GLU A 262 15.28 15.38 6.03
CA GLU A 262 16.31 14.75 5.20
C GLU A 262 16.14 13.22 5.15
N GLN A 263 15.93 12.57 6.30
CA GLN A 263 15.63 11.14 6.36
C GLN A 263 14.37 10.82 5.55
N ARG A 264 13.32 11.62 5.71
CA ARG A 264 12.06 11.44 4.99
C ARG A 264 12.28 11.53 3.48
N GLN A 265 12.98 12.57 3.02
CA GLN A 265 13.31 12.75 1.60
C GLN A 265 14.14 11.59 1.04
N ALA A 266 15.09 11.03 1.79
CA ALA A 266 15.87 9.89 1.36
C ALA A 266 15.00 8.63 1.17
N VAL A 267 14.04 8.39 2.08
CA VAL A 267 13.08 7.29 1.94
C VAL A 267 12.16 7.51 0.74
N GLU A 268 11.63 8.72 0.57
CA GLU A 268 10.75 9.07 -0.55
C GLU A 268 11.47 8.91 -1.90
N GLN A 269 12.72 9.38 -2.01
CA GLN A 269 13.55 9.19 -3.21
C GLN A 269 13.79 7.70 -3.52
N SER A 270 14.04 6.89 -2.48
CA SER A 270 14.21 5.44 -2.62
C SER A 270 12.94 4.77 -3.16
N ILE A 271 11.75 5.14 -2.65
CA ILE A 271 10.46 4.62 -3.11
C ILE A 271 10.20 5.02 -4.58
N GLU A 272 10.35 6.31 -4.89
CA GLU A 272 10.10 6.84 -6.24
C GLU A 272 11.06 6.23 -7.27
N SER A 273 12.35 6.13 -6.92
CA SER A 273 13.38 5.57 -7.80
C SER A 273 13.15 4.08 -8.08
N ASN A 274 12.82 3.29 -7.04
CA ASN A 274 12.52 1.87 -7.19
C ASN A 274 11.32 1.64 -8.11
N ALA A 275 10.20 2.31 -7.83
CA ALA A 275 8.97 2.12 -8.60
C ALA A 275 9.10 2.62 -10.04
N GLU A 276 9.83 3.73 -10.28
CA GLU A 276 10.10 4.22 -11.64
C GLU A 276 11.02 3.27 -12.41
N GLN A 277 12.05 2.70 -11.78
CA GLN A 277 12.93 1.72 -12.42
C GLN A 277 12.17 0.45 -12.80
N SER A 278 11.34 -0.10 -11.91
CA SER A 278 10.47 -1.23 -12.22
C SER A 278 9.51 -0.90 -13.37
N ALA A 279 8.91 0.30 -13.38
CA ALA A 279 8.03 0.72 -14.46
C ALA A 279 8.77 0.75 -15.82
N ARG A 280 9.99 1.29 -15.85
CA ARG A 280 10.82 1.33 -17.07
C ARG A 280 11.17 -0.06 -17.58
N ALA A 281 11.47 -1.00 -16.68
CA ALA A 281 11.74 -2.39 -17.05
C ALA A 281 10.52 -3.06 -17.68
N ILE A 282 9.33 -2.88 -17.09
CA ILE A 282 8.07 -3.42 -17.65
C ILE A 282 7.77 -2.78 -19.01
N ALA A 283 7.88 -1.46 -19.12
CA ALA A 283 7.62 -0.72 -20.36
C ALA A 283 8.62 -1.04 -21.49
N ALA A 284 9.80 -1.56 -21.17
CA ALA A 284 10.81 -1.92 -22.18
C ALA A 284 10.45 -3.19 -22.98
N ILE A 285 9.48 -4.00 -22.51
CA ILE A 285 9.09 -5.26 -23.13
C ILE A 285 8.35 -4.98 -24.45
N GLN A 286 9.04 -5.14 -25.56
CA GLN A 286 8.52 -4.85 -26.90
C GLN A 286 7.43 -5.83 -27.33
N GLN A 287 6.39 -5.31 -27.98
CA GLN A 287 5.39 -6.12 -28.69
C GLN A 287 5.71 -6.18 -30.19
N PRO A 288 5.23 -7.21 -30.90
CA PRO A 288 5.39 -7.28 -32.35
C PRO A 288 4.81 -6.06 -33.06
N SER A 289 5.40 -5.69 -34.21
CA SER A 289 4.89 -4.58 -35.02
C SER A 289 3.41 -4.78 -35.39
N GLY A 290 2.61 -3.73 -35.27
CA GLY A 290 1.17 -3.76 -35.59
C GLY A 290 0.27 -4.30 -34.47
N TYR A 291 0.85 -4.76 -33.35
CA TYR A 291 0.09 -5.27 -32.21
C TYR A 291 -0.92 -4.27 -31.65
N ARG A 292 -0.54 -2.98 -31.56
CA ARG A 292 -1.43 -1.90 -31.15
C ARG A 292 -2.75 -1.91 -31.91
N ALA A 293 -2.71 -1.96 -33.25
CA ALA A 293 -3.92 -1.90 -34.07
C ALA A 293 -4.81 -3.13 -33.87
N GLN A 294 -4.21 -4.31 -33.67
CA GLN A 294 -4.93 -5.54 -33.34
C GLN A 294 -5.66 -5.41 -32.00
N ARG A 295 -4.96 -4.95 -30.96
CA ARG A 295 -5.53 -4.74 -29.62
C ARG A 295 -6.64 -3.69 -29.62
N ASP A 296 -6.41 -2.55 -30.28
CA ASP A 296 -7.40 -1.47 -30.37
C ASP A 296 -8.69 -1.95 -31.07
N ALA A 297 -8.54 -2.72 -32.15
CA ALA A 297 -9.67 -3.34 -32.85
C ALA A 297 -10.40 -4.39 -31.99
N TYR A 298 -9.65 -5.22 -31.24
CA TYR A 298 -10.22 -6.17 -30.30
C TYR A 298 -11.06 -5.44 -29.25
N CYS A 299 -10.49 -4.45 -28.56
CA CYS A 299 -11.23 -3.70 -27.54
C CYS A 299 -12.48 -3.05 -28.13
N ALA A 300 -12.39 -2.42 -29.31
CA ALA A 300 -13.55 -1.78 -29.95
C ALA A 300 -14.71 -2.74 -30.22
N ALA A 301 -14.42 -4.02 -30.50
CA ALA A 301 -15.44 -5.05 -30.73
C ALA A 301 -15.97 -5.69 -29.43
N HIS A 302 -15.19 -5.68 -28.35
CA HIS A 302 -15.46 -6.45 -27.14
C HIS A 302 -15.86 -5.62 -25.91
N PHE A 303 -15.37 -4.38 -25.79
CA PHE A 303 -15.65 -3.53 -24.63
C PHE A 303 -17.14 -3.15 -24.58
N ARG A 304 -17.83 -3.62 -23.53
CA ARG A 304 -19.25 -3.35 -23.35
C ARG A 304 -19.46 -2.06 -22.57
N ARG A 305 -19.90 -1.02 -23.28
CA ARG A 305 -20.40 0.20 -22.64
C ARG A 305 -21.72 -0.09 -21.94
N THR A 306 -21.81 0.24 -20.66
CA THR A 306 -23.10 0.25 -19.97
C THR A 306 -23.91 1.44 -20.50
N PRO A 307 -25.18 1.26 -20.94
CA PRO A 307 -26.04 2.38 -21.30
C PRO A 307 -26.11 3.38 -20.13
N ALA A 308 -26.10 4.68 -20.43
CA ALA A 308 -26.20 5.74 -19.44
C ALA A 308 -27.62 5.79 -18.84
N THR A 309 -27.99 4.82 -18.01
CA THR A 309 -29.27 4.77 -17.31
C THR A 309 -29.13 4.72 -15.78
N ALA A 310 -27.92 4.83 -15.24
CA ALA A 310 -27.74 5.03 -13.80
C ALA A 310 -28.03 6.50 -13.45
N GLY A 311 -29.07 6.72 -12.63
CA GLY A 311 -29.42 8.04 -12.09
C GLY A 311 -28.27 8.71 -11.34
N PRO A 312 -28.41 10.00 -10.99
CA PRO A 312 -27.30 10.80 -10.46
C PRO A 312 -26.69 10.13 -9.22
N LEU A 313 -25.39 9.87 -9.27
CA LEU A 313 -24.62 9.51 -8.08
C LEU A 313 -24.82 10.56 -7.00
N ALA A 314 -24.74 10.12 -5.74
CA ALA A 314 -24.65 11.03 -4.60
C ALA A 314 -23.61 12.13 -4.87
N PRO A 315 -23.91 13.39 -4.54
CA PRO A 315 -23.07 14.51 -4.91
C PRO A 315 -21.65 14.32 -4.40
N ARG A 316 -20.67 14.56 -5.29
CA ARG A 316 -19.24 14.66 -4.91
C ARG A 316 -19.15 15.51 -3.65
N PRO A 317 -18.56 15.02 -2.54
CA PRO A 317 -18.26 15.88 -1.42
C PRO A 317 -17.38 17.01 -1.95
N THR A 318 -17.86 18.24 -1.74
CA THR A 318 -17.18 19.46 -2.19
C THR A 318 -15.74 19.44 -1.66
N LYS A 319 -14.81 20.00 -2.45
CA LYS A 319 -13.38 20.10 -2.10
C LYS A 319 -13.23 20.81 -0.74
N THR A 320 -13.29 20.07 0.36
CA THR A 320 -12.74 20.51 1.62
C THR A 320 -11.25 20.54 1.39
N SER A 321 -10.70 21.75 1.30
CA SER A 321 -9.28 21.98 1.35
C SER A 321 -8.76 21.36 2.65
N PHE A 322 -8.24 20.13 2.57
CA PHE A 322 -7.47 19.54 3.64
C PHE A 322 -6.24 20.44 3.81
N LYS A 323 -6.32 21.36 4.77
CA LYS A 323 -5.16 22.14 5.21
C LYS A 323 -4.17 21.12 5.76
N ARG A 324 -3.13 20.84 4.99
CA ARG A 324 -1.92 20.14 5.44
C ARG A 324 -1.57 20.68 6.82
N ALA A 325 -1.64 19.83 7.85
CA ALA A 325 -1.28 20.21 9.20
C ALA A 325 0.18 20.70 9.16
N LYS A 326 0.37 22.02 9.26
CA LYS A 326 1.71 22.61 9.38
C LYS A 326 2.27 22.13 10.70
N HIS A 327 3.22 21.20 10.63
CA HIS A 327 4.01 20.76 11.78
C HIS A 327 4.75 21.99 12.32
N LYS A 328 4.22 22.59 13.40
CA LYS A 328 4.93 23.63 14.16
C LYS A 328 5.93 22.90 15.08
N PRO A 329 7.24 23.16 14.97
CA PRO A 329 8.19 22.57 15.90
C PRO A 329 7.89 23.10 17.30
N LYS A 330 7.64 22.19 18.24
CA LYS A 330 7.54 22.53 19.67
C LYS A 330 8.93 23.01 20.13
N HIS A 331 9.11 24.33 20.20
CA HIS A 331 10.26 24.91 20.88
C HIS A 331 10.24 24.51 22.36
N ARG A 332 11.08 23.56 22.75
CA ARG A 332 11.50 23.40 24.14
C ARG A 332 12.29 24.63 24.57
N ARG A 333 11.86 25.29 25.64
CA ARG A 333 12.65 26.29 26.37
C ARG A 333 12.50 26.09 27.89
N PRO A 334 13.47 26.51 28.71
CA PRO A 334 14.31 25.57 29.45
C PRO A 334 14.06 25.59 30.97
N ARG A 335 14.52 24.52 31.66
CA ARG A 335 14.61 24.42 33.13
C ARG A 335 15.25 25.68 33.73
N ARG A 336 14.47 26.47 34.47
CA ARG A 336 14.99 27.57 35.29
C ARG A 336 15.74 27.02 36.51
N ARG A 337 17.03 27.35 36.59
CA ARG A 337 17.90 27.18 37.75
C ARG A 337 17.27 27.86 38.98
N ARG A 338 17.28 27.15 40.12
CA ARG A 338 17.08 27.72 41.46
C ARG A 338 18.13 28.81 41.71
N ARG A 339 17.69 30.03 42.04
CA ARG A 339 18.47 31.02 42.77
C ARG A 339 17.62 31.60 43.88
N GLY A 340 18.22 31.68 45.06
CA GLY A 340 17.56 31.91 46.34
C GLY A 340 16.87 33.26 46.48
N HIS A 341 15.84 33.26 47.31
CA HIS A 341 15.26 34.47 47.86
C HIS A 341 15.54 34.56 49.36
N ARG A 342 16.13 35.70 49.71
CA ARG A 342 16.39 36.21 51.06
C ARG A 342 15.09 36.39 51.85
N HIS A 343 15.20 36.14 53.15
CA HIS A 343 14.29 36.58 54.21
C HIS A 343 13.93 38.08 54.13
N PRO A 344 12.75 38.44 54.64
CA PRO A 344 12.63 39.53 55.58
C PRO A 344 12.20 39.01 56.95
N GLY A 345 12.83 39.54 57.98
CA GLY A 345 12.54 39.22 59.36
C GLY A 345 11.20 39.78 59.81
N ASN A 346 10.60 39.13 60.81
CA ASN A 346 9.80 39.87 61.78
C ASN A 346 9.95 39.25 63.17
N ARG A 347 10.11 40.15 64.14
CA ARG A 347 10.29 39.90 65.57
C ARG A 347 9.03 39.24 66.15
N THR A 348 9.18 38.26 67.03
CA THR A 348 8.93 38.37 68.49
C THR A 348 8.69 37.01 69.14
N ARG A 349 9.03 36.98 70.45
CA ARG A 349 8.53 36.09 71.51
C ARG A 349 9.32 34.81 71.84
N SER A 350 10.38 35.06 72.61
CA SER A 350 10.82 34.31 73.78
C SER A 350 9.78 33.35 74.40
N LYS A 351 10.17 32.09 74.58
CA LYS A 351 10.06 31.36 75.86
C LYS A 351 11.01 30.15 75.85
N ARG A 352 12.12 30.25 76.59
CA ARG A 352 12.93 29.11 77.05
C ARG A 352 12.34 28.59 78.37
N ARG A 353 12.05 27.29 78.42
CA ARG A 353 12.00 26.39 79.60
C ARG A 353 12.24 24.99 78.99
N GLY A 354 13.04 24.08 79.52
CA GLY A 354 13.85 23.99 80.72
C GLY A 354 14.64 22.67 80.60
N LEU A 355 15.73 22.58 81.34
CA LEU A 355 16.59 21.40 81.44
C LEU A 355 15.82 20.16 81.96
N ALA A 356 16.24 18.98 81.53
CA ALA A 356 16.39 17.83 82.43
C ALA A 356 17.39 16.80 81.87
N HIS A 357 18.33 16.45 82.73
CA HIS A 357 19.37 15.42 82.61
C HIS A 357 18.80 14.00 82.88
N HIS A 358 19.70 13.02 82.71
CA HIS A 358 19.60 11.57 83.03
C HIS A 358 19.05 10.69 81.90
N GLY A 359 19.68 9.59 81.52
CA GLY A 359 20.88 8.93 82.06
C GLY A 359 20.78 7.42 81.81
N ARG A 360 21.92 6.78 81.51
CA ARG A 360 22.17 5.32 81.50
C ARG A 360 21.36 4.55 80.44
N GLY A 361 21.87 3.52 79.79
CA GLY A 361 23.12 2.80 79.86
C GLY A 361 23.02 1.62 78.87
N SER A 362 24.18 1.07 78.53
CA SER A 362 24.47 -0.35 78.22
C SER A 362 23.38 -1.15 77.48
N SER A 363 23.63 -1.74 76.31
CA SER A 363 24.60 -2.81 76.12
C SER A 363 24.44 -3.38 74.70
N GLN A 364 25.56 -3.84 74.13
CA GLN A 364 25.79 -5.09 73.37
C GLN A 364 24.65 -5.60 72.45
N SER A 365 24.86 -5.98 71.19
CA SER A 365 25.90 -6.89 70.69
C SER A 365 25.93 -6.95 69.15
N VAL A 366 27.15 -7.17 68.59
CA VAL A 366 27.54 -8.16 67.55
C VAL A 366 26.47 -8.50 66.48
N GLY A 367 26.56 -8.14 65.19
CA GLY A 367 27.52 -8.61 64.15
C GLY A 367 27.22 -10.06 63.66
N PRO A 368 27.61 -10.52 62.44
CA PRO A 368 27.73 -9.87 61.13
C PRO A 368 27.16 -10.70 59.93
N ALA A 369 27.10 -10.06 58.76
CA ALA A 369 27.49 -10.50 57.41
C ALA A 369 27.14 -11.88 56.77
N ARG A 370 26.75 -11.77 55.48
CA ARG A 370 26.90 -12.70 54.31
C ARG A 370 25.92 -13.86 54.14
N ARG A 371 25.13 -13.81 53.07
CA ARG A 371 25.46 -14.40 51.75
C ARG A 371 24.77 -13.62 50.64
#